data_AF-A0A847WV77-F1
#
_entry.id   AF-A0A847WV77-F1
#
_cell.length_a   1.000
_cell.length_b   1.000
_cell.length_c   1.000
_cell.angle_alpha   90.00
_cell.angle_beta   90.00
_cell.angle_gamma   90.00
#
_symmetry.space_group_name_H-M   'P 1'
#
loop_
_entity.id
_entity.type
_entity.pdbx_description
1 polymer ?
#
loop_
_entity_poly.entity_id
_entity_poly.type
_entity_poly.pdbx_seq_one_letter_code
_entity_poly.pdbx_strand_id
1 'polypeptide(L)'
;MIAILVAIGCVAIFAAALYLRKTMPWPFEYEGQKYRRMPDGTFQDATKTPITDAALIAKLVPAYEEAKYGAPDGPDWNTDNS
;
A
#
# COMPACT_ATOMS: atom_id res chain seq x y z
N MET A 1 -28.84 -19.50 12.38
CA MET A 1 -27.57 -20.18 12.73
C MET A 1 -26.51 -20.05 11.63
N ILE A 2 -26.82 -20.43 10.38
CA ILE A 2 -25.88 -20.32 9.24
C ILE A 2 -25.45 -18.86 8.96
N ALA A 3 -26.39 -17.91 8.97
CA ALA A 3 -26.09 -16.49 8.73
C ALA A 3 -25.11 -15.86 9.74
N ILE A 4 -25.15 -16.33 11.00
CA ILE A 4 -24.26 -15.84 12.07
C ILE A 4 -22.84 -16.36 11.85
N LEU A 5 -22.69 -17.62 11.45
CA LEU A 5 -21.38 -18.22 11.12
C LEU A 5 -20.73 -17.54 9.89
N VAL A 6 -21.53 -17.20 8.88
CA VAL A 6 -21.05 -16.46 7.69
C VAL A 6 -20.59 -15.06 8.09
N ALA A 7 -21.35 -14.34 8.92
CA ALA A 7 -20.96 -13.01 9.39
C ALA A 7 -19.63 -13.03 10.16
N ILE A 8 -19.44 -13.99 11.07
CA ILE A 8 -18.17 -14.16 11.81
C ILE A 8 -17.02 -14.47 10.86
N GLY A 9 -17.25 -15.34 9.86
CA GLY A 9 -16.25 -15.65 8.83
C GLY A 9 -15.84 -14.42 8.01
N CYS A 10 -16.80 -13.62 7.57
CA CYS A 10 -16.52 -12.37 6.84
C CYS A 10 -15.71 -11.37 7.68
N VAL A 11 -16.05 -11.22 8.97
CA VAL A 11 -15.31 -10.33 9.88
C VAL A 11 -13.87 -10.81 10.07
N ALA A 12 -13.64 -12.12 10.22
CA ALA A 12 -12.30 -12.69 10.36
C ALA A 12 -11.45 -12.48 9.09
N ILE A 13 -12.03 -12.70 7.90
CA ILE A 13 -11.36 -12.46 6.62
C ILE A 13 -11.03 -10.97 6.45
N PHE A 14 -11.96 -10.09 6.82
CA PHE A 14 -11.76 -8.64 6.72
C PHE A 14 -10.66 -8.16 7.68
N ALA A 15 -10.64 -8.66 8.91
CA ALA A 15 -9.58 -8.37 9.87
C ALA A 15 -8.21 -8.87 9.39
N ALA A 16 -8.14 -10.08 8.81
CA ALA A 16 -6.94 -10.61 8.20
C ALA A 16 -6.46 -9.77 7.01
N ALA A 17 -7.37 -9.31 6.15
CA ALA A 17 -7.04 -8.42 5.04
C ALA A 17 -6.50 -7.06 5.50
N LEU A 18 -7.09 -6.47 6.55
CA LEU A 18 -6.59 -5.25 7.17
C LEU A 18 -5.20 -5.45 7.80
N TYR A 19 -4.98 -6.59 8.47
CA TYR A 19 -3.68 -6.94 9.04
C TYR A 19 -2.60 -7.11 7.95
N LEU A 20 -2.93 -7.77 6.84
CA LEU A 20 -2.04 -7.93 5.68
C LEU A 20 -1.75 -6.58 5.02
N ARG A 21 -2.75 -5.69 4.90
CA ARG A 21 -2.55 -4.33 4.38
C ARG A 21 -1.61 -3.50 5.27
N LYS A 22 -1.63 -3.72 6.58
CA LYS A 22 -0.77 -3.00 7.53
C LYS A 22 0.68 -3.49 7.52
N THR A 23 0.89 -4.75 7.14
CA THR A 23 2.21 -5.40 7.16
C THR A 23 2.91 -5.39 5.80
N MET A 24 2.18 -5.23 4.69
CA MET A 24 2.80 -5.15 3.37
C MET A 24 3.26 -3.73 3.02
N PRO A 25 4.50 -3.57 2.53
CA PRO A 25 5.01 -2.28 2.08
C PRO A 25 4.23 -1.77 0.87
N TRP A 26 3.88 -0.49 0.89
CA TRP A 26 3.11 0.18 -0.17
C TRP A 26 3.88 0.14 -1.50
N PRO A 27 3.33 -0.51 -2.55
CA PRO A 27 3.93 -0.47 -3.86
C PRO A 27 3.60 0.87 -4.55
N PHE A 28 4.58 1.47 -5.21
CA PHE A 28 4.40 2.66 -6.05
C PHE A 28 5.14 2.49 -7.37
N GLU A 29 4.72 3.20 -8.41
CA GLU A 29 5.36 3.17 -9.73
C GLU A 29 6.24 4.41 -9.92
N TYR A 30 7.46 4.19 -10.41
CA TYR A 30 8.40 5.26 -10.77
C TYR A 30 9.15 4.82 -12.04
N GLU A 31 9.20 5.69 -13.05
CA GLU A 31 9.86 5.40 -14.36
C GLU A 31 9.44 4.04 -15.00
N GLY A 32 8.17 3.64 -14.84
CA GLY A 32 7.65 2.38 -15.39
C GLY A 32 7.99 1.12 -14.59
N GLN A 33 8.66 1.26 -13.44
CA GLN A 33 8.95 0.14 -12.54
C GLN A 33 8.20 0.26 -11.21
N LYS A 34 7.85 -0.88 -10.63
CA LYS A 34 7.19 -0.97 -9.31
C LYS A 34 8.22 -1.08 -8.21
N TYR A 35 8.16 -0.16 -7.26
CA TYR A 35 9.03 -0.14 -6.09
C TYR A 35 8.23 -0.33 -4.81
N ARG A 36 8.87 -0.89 -3.79
CA ARG A 36 8.32 -1.04 -2.44
C ARG A 36 9.32 -0.52 -1.44
N ARG A 37 8.88 0.39 -0.57
CA ARG A 37 9.68 0.81 0.59
C ARG A 37 9.43 -0.13 1.75
N MET A 38 10.45 -0.87 2.14
CA MET A 38 10.43 -1.84 3.22
C MET A 38 10.41 -1.14 4.59
N PRO A 39 9.94 -1.81 5.66
CA PRO A 39 9.90 -1.23 7.01
C PRO A 39 11.28 -0.86 7.56
N ASP A 40 12.34 -1.49 7.08
CA ASP A 40 13.74 -1.20 7.42
C ASP A 40 14.29 0.06 6.73
N GLY A 41 13.49 0.71 5.88
CA GLY A 41 13.87 1.91 5.13
C GLY A 41 14.50 1.65 3.76
N THR A 42 14.70 0.39 3.38
CA THR A 42 15.24 0.01 2.06
C THR A 42 14.16 0.04 0.97
N PHE A 43 14.59 0.10 -0.29
CA PHE A 43 13.70 0.00 -1.45
C PHE A 43 13.94 -1.32 -2.19
N GLN A 44 12.86 -1.96 -2.63
CA GLN A 44 12.87 -3.14 -3.49
C GLN A 44 12.19 -2.83 -4.83
N ASP A 45 12.69 -3.37 -5.93
CA ASP A 45 12.12 -3.21 -7.28
C ASP A 45 11.13 -4.34 -7.68
N ALA A 46 10.72 -4.35 -8.95
CA ALA A 46 9.80 -5.33 -9.54
C ALA A 46 10.31 -6.79 -9.48
N THR A 47 11.61 -7.00 -9.35
CA THR A 47 12.25 -8.31 -9.21
C THR A 47 12.52 -8.70 -7.75
N LYS A 48 12.11 -7.86 -6.78
CA LYS A 48 12.43 -7.98 -5.35
C LYS A 48 13.93 -7.84 -5.07
N THR A 49 14.68 -7.21 -5.97
CA THR A 49 16.09 -6.92 -5.69
C THR A 49 16.21 -5.66 -4.83
N PRO A 50 17.09 -5.67 -3.82
CA PRO A 50 17.32 -4.48 -3.01
C PRO A 50 18.04 -3.43 -3.84
N ILE A 51 17.54 -2.19 -3.78
CA ILE A 51 18.17 -1.06 -4.45
C ILE A 51 19.30 -0.55 -3.58
N THR A 52 20.50 -0.58 -4.13
CA THR A 52 21.74 -0.15 -3.46
C THR A 52 22.29 1.18 -3.97
N ASP A 53 21.75 1.70 -5.08
CA ASP A 53 22.17 2.98 -5.66
C ASP A 53 21.60 4.16 -4.86
N ALA A 54 22.49 4.91 -4.21
CA ALA A 54 22.14 6.07 -3.38
C ALA A 54 21.46 7.20 -4.18
N ALA A 55 21.80 7.38 -5.46
CA ALA A 55 21.20 8.41 -6.31
C ALA A 55 19.75 8.04 -6.67
N LEU A 56 19.49 6.75 -6.90
CA LEU A 56 18.15 6.24 -7.17
C LEU A 56 17.27 6.29 -5.91
N ILE A 57 17.80 5.88 -4.75
CA ILE A 57 17.10 5.98 -3.46
C ILE A 57 16.67 7.42 -3.18
N ALA A 58 17.56 8.40 -3.41
CA ALA A 58 17.24 9.82 -3.20
C ALA A 58 16.05 10.32 -4.04
N LYS A 59 15.80 9.72 -5.22
CA LYS A 59 14.63 10.01 -6.07
C LYS A 59 13.39 9.19 -5.68
N LEU A 60 13.59 7.95 -5.22
CA LEU A 60 12.50 7.07 -4.80
C LEU A 60 11.86 7.50 -3.47
N VAL A 61 12.61 8.16 -2.59
CA VAL A 61 12.07 8.71 -1.33
C VAL A 61 10.95 9.73 -1.56
N PRO A 62 11.15 10.83 -2.32
CA PRO A 62 10.08 11.79 -2.58
C PRO A 62 8.94 11.17 -3.40
N ALA A 63 9.23 10.30 -4.38
CA ALA A 63 8.19 9.60 -5.14
C ALA A 63 7.32 8.68 -4.26
N TYR A 64 7.93 8.02 -3.26
CA TYR A 64 7.20 7.23 -2.27
C TYR A 64 6.33 8.11 -1.37
N GLU A 65 6.86 9.23 -0.89
CA GLU A 65 6.11 10.17 -0.04
C GLU A 65 4.90 10.74 -0.79
N GLU A 66 5.06 11.10 -2.06
CA GLU A 66 3.97 11.54 -2.94
C GLU A 66 2.94 10.42 -3.18
N ALA A 67 3.40 9.19 -3.46
CA ALA A 67 2.48 8.06 -3.66
C ALA A 67 1.75 7.61 -2.37
N LYS A 68 2.35 7.83 -1.20
CA LYS A 68 1.79 7.41 0.09
C LYS A 68 0.93 8.48 0.76
N TYR A 69 1.31 9.74 0.65
CA TYR A 69 0.67 10.87 1.34
C TYR A 69 0.06 11.89 0.37
N GLY A 70 0.47 11.88 -0.89
CA GLY A 70 0.01 12.79 -1.94
C GLY A 70 -1.06 12.20 -2.86
N ALA A 71 -1.57 11.00 -2.60
CA ALA A 71 -2.77 10.54 -3.30
C ALA A 71 -3.90 11.57 -3.04
N PRO A 72 -4.51 12.16 -4.09
CA PRO A 72 -5.71 12.97 -3.89
C PRO A 72 -6.72 12.12 -3.13
N ASP A 73 -7.45 12.72 -2.19
CA ASP A 73 -8.58 12.08 -1.53
C ASP A 73 -9.34 11.28 -2.59
N GLY A 74 -9.29 9.94 -2.48
CA GLY A 74 -10.05 9.08 -3.38
C GLY A 74 -11.49 9.55 -3.38
N PRO A 75 -12.23 9.43 -4.50
CA PRO A 75 -13.50 10.12 -4.72
C PRO A 75 -14.32 10.11 -3.44
N ASP A 76 -14.57 11.29 -2.90
CA ASP A 76 -15.28 11.49 -1.65
C ASP A 76 -16.63 10.79 -1.82
N TRP A 77 -16.83 9.63 -1.19
CA TRP A 77 -18.10 8.89 -1.25
C TRP A 77 -19.25 9.68 -0.59
N ASN A 78 -18.97 10.90 -0.12
CA ASN A 78 -19.85 11.83 0.55
C ASN A 78 -20.15 13.11 -0.26
N THR A 79 -20.09 13.09 -1.58
CA THR A 79 -20.83 14.09 -2.38
C THR A 79 -22.22 13.55 -2.72
N ASP A 80 -23.22 14.27 -2.17
CA ASP A 80 -24.64 14.31 -2.54
C ASP A 80 -25.58 13.30 -1.89
N ASN A 81 -25.72 13.41 -0.56
CA ASN A 81 -27.04 13.33 0.08
C ASN A 81 -27.57 14.77 0.26
N SER A 82 -28.08 15.35 -0.83
CA SER A 82 -28.88 16.59 -0.82
C SER A 82 -30.04 16.46 -1.79
#